data_AF-A0AAP5D639-F1
#
_entry.id   AF-A0AAP5D639-F1
#
_cell.length_a   1.000
_cell.length_b   1.000
_cell.length_c   1.000
_cell.angle_alpha   90.00
_cell.angle_beta   90.00
_cell.angle_gamma   90.00
#
_symmetry.space_group_name_H-M   'P 1'
#
loop_
_entity.id
_entity.type
_entity.pdbx_description
1 polymer ?
#
loop_
_entity_poly.entity_id
_entity_poly.type
_entity_poly.pdbx_seq_one_letter_code
_entity_poly.pdbx_strand_id
1 'polypeptide(L)'
;MEEALDRLHARARRVPALRRLAIVSRILLALAFIPTGTVKLLGHRFTSLGVDTRVGAYFEAMYRTAFYWNFIGAGQVVAGILLLIPVASLLGAVVAFPIVLNIFVITVAVGFRGTPFVTGPMLLAVTFLLCWDWDRLKPILFEPRARPALSPYPPLPTVERAGYALGTLAGLGLLWRARFPEAALVIWLCLGAGAVAVLLVLTGWIQAARRSVTPAVPEPPTG
;
A
#
# COMPACT_ATOMS: atom_id res chain seq x y z
N MET A 1 -5.50 -28.28 -9.15
CA MET A 1 -4.74 -27.01 -9.14
C MET A 1 -5.33 -26.01 -8.15
N GLU A 2 -6.64 -25.75 -8.18
CA GLU A 2 -7.35 -24.83 -7.28
C GLU A 2 -7.15 -25.14 -5.78
N GLU A 3 -7.32 -26.40 -5.36
CA GLU A 3 -7.10 -26.82 -3.96
C GLU A 3 -5.65 -26.64 -3.48
N ALA A 4 -4.67 -26.67 -4.39
CA ALA A 4 -3.28 -26.44 -4.04
C ALA A 4 -3.05 -24.95 -3.75
N LEU A 5 -3.66 -24.06 -4.55
CA LEU A 5 -3.62 -22.61 -4.33
C LEU A 5 -4.34 -22.22 -3.04
N ASP A 6 -5.50 -22.81 -2.75
CA ASP A 6 -6.24 -22.54 -1.52
C ASP A 6 -5.45 -23.00 -0.27
N ARG A 7 -4.78 -24.17 -0.33
CA ARG A 7 -3.90 -24.64 0.74
C ARG A 7 -2.67 -23.74 0.91
N LEU A 8 -2.06 -23.29 -0.18
CA LEU A 8 -0.92 -22.37 -0.14
C LEU A 8 -1.34 -21.03 0.47
N HIS A 9 -2.46 -20.47 0.03
CA HIS A 9 -3.03 -19.25 0.57
C HIS A 9 -3.33 -19.39 2.07
N ALA A 10 -4.00 -20.47 2.48
CA ALA A 10 -4.28 -20.73 3.90
C ALA A 10 -3.00 -20.84 4.74
N ARG A 11 -1.92 -21.43 4.21
CA ARG A 11 -0.60 -21.47 4.88
C ARG A 11 0.03 -20.07 4.97
N ALA A 12 0.04 -19.31 3.87
CA ALA A 12 0.57 -17.94 3.85
C ALA A 12 -0.17 -17.03 4.84
N ARG A 13 -1.50 -17.19 4.96
CA ARG A 13 -2.33 -16.44 5.90
C ARG A 13 -1.98 -16.74 7.36
N ARG A 14 -1.33 -17.87 7.69
CA ARG A 14 -0.88 -18.16 9.07
C ARG A 14 0.42 -17.46 9.44
N VAL A 15 1.14 -16.88 8.47
CA VAL A 15 2.45 -16.25 8.71
C VAL A 15 2.25 -14.77 9.10
N PRO A 16 2.56 -14.36 10.35
CA PRO A 16 2.33 -12.97 10.79
C PRO A 16 3.15 -11.94 10.00
N ALA A 17 4.34 -12.32 9.55
CA ALA A 17 5.19 -11.45 8.73
C ALA A 17 4.54 -11.09 7.39
N LEU A 18 3.87 -12.03 6.72
CA LEU A 18 3.18 -11.77 5.46
C LEU A 18 1.96 -10.85 5.65
N ARG A 19 1.27 -10.96 6.79
CA ARG A 19 0.19 -10.02 7.15
C ARG A 19 0.74 -8.60 7.32
N ARG A 20 1.85 -8.44 8.03
CA ARG A 20 2.51 -7.12 8.19
C ARG A 20 3.00 -6.58 6.88
N LEU A 21 3.59 -7.43 6.03
CA LEU A 21 3.97 -7.07 4.67
C LEU A 21 2.76 -6.55 3.88
N ALA A 22 1.58 -7.16 4.00
CA ALA A 22 0.37 -6.69 3.33
C ALA A 22 -0.09 -5.32 3.86
N ILE A 23 0.05 -5.04 5.16
CA ILE A 23 -0.29 -3.73 5.74
C ILE A 23 0.71 -2.67 5.26
N VAL A 24 2.00 -2.94 5.38
CA VAL A 24 3.07 -2.03 4.93
C VAL A 24 2.97 -1.77 3.43
N SER A 25 2.69 -2.79 2.62
CA SER A 25 2.50 -2.64 1.16
C SER A 25 1.35 -1.69 0.83
N ARG A 26 0.20 -1.81 1.53
CA ARG A 26 -0.94 -0.89 1.36
C ARG A 26 -0.56 0.55 1.71
N ILE A 27 0.15 0.74 2.83
CA ILE A 27 0.58 2.06 3.28
C ILE A 27 1.58 2.66 2.27
N LEU A 28 2.62 1.93 1.87
CA LEU A 28 3.63 2.42 0.92
C LEU A 28 3.01 2.77 -0.44
N LEU A 29 2.12 1.92 -0.96
CA LEU A 29 1.41 2.21 -2.21
C LEU A 29 0.52 3.45 -2.08
N ALA A 30 -0.20 3.61 -0.96
CA ALA A 30 -1.00 4.81 -0.70
C ALA A 30 -0.15 6.07 -0.59
N LEU A 31 1.00 5.99 0.11
CA LEU A 31 1.98 7.08 0.21
C LEU A 31 2.57 7.45 -1.16
N ALA A 32 2.76 6.49 -2.06
CA ALA A 32 3.19 6.78 -3.42
C ALA A 32 2.06 7.40 -4.25
N PHE A 33 0.83 6.89 -4.13
CA PHE A 33 -0.28 7.24 -5.01
C PHE A 33 -1.00 8.54 -4.66
N ILE A 34 -1.27 8.79 -3.37
CA ILE A 34 -2.07 9.95 -2.95
C ILE A 34 -1.36 11.26 -3.32
N PRO A 35 -0.09 11.50 -2.93
CA PRO A 35 0.59 12.75 -3.26
C PRO A 35 0.79 12.92 -4.76
N THR A 36 1.26 11.87 -5.45
CA THR A 36 1.55 11.94 -6.89
C THR A 36 0.29 12.07 -7.74
N GLY A 37 -0.81 11.41 -7.34
CA GLY A 37 -2.12 11.56 -7.99
C GLY A 37 -2.69 12.96 -7.78
N THR A 38 -2.55 13.53 -6.58
CA THR A 38 -3.04 14.88 -6.26
C THR A 38 -2.39 15.95 -7.13
N VAL A 39 -1.08 15.84 -7.40
CA VAL A 39 -0.37 16.73 -8.34
C VAL A 39 -1.06 16.79 -9.69
N LYS A 40 -1.43 15.62 -10.22
CA LYS A 40 -2.06 15.51 -11.53
C LYS A 40 -3.49 16.04 -11.49
N LEU A 41 -4.21 15.71 -10.42
CA LEU A 41 -5.58 16.16 -10.19
C LEU A 41 -5.70 17.68 -10.10
N LEU A 42 -4.69 18.34 -9.52
CA LEU A 42 -4.59 19.81 -9.43
C LEU A 42 -4.03 20.48 -10.70
N GLY A 43 -3.82 19.72 -11.78
CA GLY A 43 -3.33 20.29 -13.05
C GLY A 43 -1.87 20.75 -13.01
N HIS A 44 -1.04 20.16 -12.15
CA HIS A 44 0.40 20.40 -12.13
C HIS A 44 1.16 19.35 -12.94
N ARG A 45 2.34 19.75 -13.45
CA ARG A 45 3.26 18.84 -14.16
C ARG A 45 3.82 17.78 -13.22
N PHE A 46 4.06 16.57 -13.74
CA PHE A 46 4.67 15.50 -12.97
C PHE A 46 6.19 15.63 -12.86
N THR A 47 6.84 16.09 -13.93
CA THR A 47 8.30 16.22 -14.04
C THR A 47 8.68 17.62 -14.51
N SER A 48 9.91 18.03 -14.22
CA SER A 48 10.55 19.24 -14.74
C SER A 48 11.44 18.98 -15.96
N LEU A 49 11.54 17.73 -16.42
CA LEU A 49 12.30 17.37 -17.62
C LEU A 49 11.70 18.04 -18.87
N GLY A 50 12.59 18.56 -19.72
CA GLY A 50 12.20 19.20 -20.98
C GLY A 50 11.69 18.20 -22.03
N VAL A 51 10.94 18.74 -23.00
CA VAL A 51 10.34 17.99 -24.12
C VAL A 51 11.36 17.46 -25.13
N ASP A 52 12.62 17.86 -25.01
CA ASP A 52 13.77 17.32 -25.72
C ASP A 52 14.12 15.88 -25.27
N THR A 53 13.68 15.50 -24.07
CA THR A 53 13.82 14.13 -23.56
C THR A 53 12.57 13.30 -23.86
N ARG A 54 12.73 11.99 -24.09
CA ARG A 54 11.59 11.06 -24.29
C ARG A 54 10.61 11.09 -23.11
N VAL A 55 11.14 11.18 -21.89
CA VAL A 55 10.36 11.24 -20.65
C VAL A 55 9.55 12.54 -20.57
N GLY A 56 10.21 13.69 -20.75
CA GLY A 56 9.55 14.98 -20.70
C GLY A 56 8.52 15.16 -21.82
N ALA A 57 8.84 14.75 -23.05
CA ALA A 57 7.91 14.78 -24.18
C ALA A 57 6.63 13.97 -23.89
N TYR A 58 6.80 12.74 -23.38
CA TYR A 58 5.68 11.85 -23.05
C TYR A 58 4.77 12.45 -21.97
N PHE A 59 5.34 12.89 -20.84
CA PHE A 59 4.55 13.45 -19.74
C PHE A 59 3.96 14.82 -20.07
N GLU A 60 4.63 15.65 -20.88
CA GLU A 60 4.06 16.92 -21.36
C GLU A 60 2.88 16.69 -22.30
N ALA A 61 2.97 15.71 -23.21
CA ALA A 61 1.86 15.34 -24.09
C ALA A 61 0.63 14.91 -23.28
N MET A 62 0.83 14.04 -22.27
CA MET A 62 -0.24 13.65 -21.34
C MET A 62 -0.78 14.83 -20.54
N TYR A 63 0.10 15.69 -20.02
CA TYR A 63 -0.29 16.87 -19.25
C TYR A 63 -1.22 17.79 -20.05
N ARG A 64 -0.90 18.04 -21.32
CA ARG A 64 -1.68 18.90 -22.23
C ARG A 64 -3.07 18.38 -22.55
N THR A 65 -3.38 17.10 -22.27
CA THR A 65 -4.74 16.56 -22.42
C THR A 65 -5.73 17.10 -21.39
N ALA A 66 -5.26 17.75 -20.32
CA ALA A 66 -6.03 18.29 -19.20
C ALA A 66 -6.95 17.28 -18.51
N PHE A 67 -8.10 16.94 -19.11
CA PHE A 67 -9.07 16.01 -18.54
C PHE A 67 -8.45 14.63 -18.27
N TYR A 68 -7.73 14.06 -19.25
CA TYR A 68 -7.12 12.74 -19.06
C TYR A 68 -5.99 12.78 -18.02
N TRP A 69 -5.25 13.88 -17.91
CA TRP A 69 -4.27 14.10 -16.84
C TRP A 69 -4.92 14.06 -15.45
N ASN A 70 -6.04 14.77 -15.28
CA ASN A 70 -6.79 14.80 -14.03
C ASN A 70 -7.43 13.44 -13.73
N PHE A 71 -7.94 12.74 -14.74
CA PHE A 71 -8.52 11.40 -14.61
C PHE A 71 -7.50 10.39 -14.05
N ILE A 72 -6.28 10.38 -14.57
CA ILE A 72 -5.20 9.53 -14.04
C ILE A 72 -4.92 9.90 -12.58
N GLY A 73 -4.83 11.20 -12.27
CA GLY A 73 -4.64 11.69 -10.92
C GLY A 73 -5.71 11.21 -9.95
N ALA A 74 -6.98 11.37 -10.33
CA ALA A 74 -8.13 10.91 -9.57
C ALA A 74 -8.09 9.39 -9.33
N GLY A 75 -7.78 8.60 -10.37
CA GLY A 75 -7.64 7.15 -10.25
C GLY A 75 -6.57 6.75 -9.24
N GLN A 76 -5.41 7.42 -9.26
CA GLN A 76 -4.34 7.18 -8.28
C GLN A 76 -4.78 7.53 -6.84
N VAL A 77 -5.40 8.70 -6.64
CA VAL A 77 -5.86 9.14 -5.32
C VAL A 77 -6.93 8.18 -4.77
N VAL A 78 -7.92 7.82 -5.59
CA VAL A 78 -8.98 6.88 -5.21
C VAL A 78 -8.38 5.52 -4.83
N ALA A 79 -7.49 4.97 -5.66
CA ALA A 79 -6.82 3.71 -5.36
C ALA A 79 -6.05 3.76 -4.03
N GLY A 80 -5.30 4.85 -3.79
CA GLY A 80 -4.55 5.06 -2.56
C GLY A 80 -5.44 5.14 -1.32
N ILE A 81 -6.55 5.87 -1.38
CA ILE A 81 -7.53 5.97 -0.28
C ILE A 81 -8.17 4.60 0.01
N LEU A 82 -8.61 3.90 -1.03
CA LEU A 82 -9.25 2.58 -0.88
C LEU A 82 -8.28 1.55 -0.25
N LEU A 83 -6.99 1.61 -0.56
CA LEU A 83 -5.97 0.75 0.05
C LEU A 83 -5.81 0.96 1.56
N LEU A 84 -6.03 2.18 2.06
CA LEU A 84 -5.95 2.51 3.49
C LEU A 84 -7.20 2.10 4.26
N ILE A 85 -8.36 1.98 3.59
CA ILE A 85 -9.62 1.56 4.21
C ILE A 85 -9.65 0.02 4.27
N PRO A 86 -9.59 -0.62 5.46
CA PRO A 86 -9.43 -2.08 5.56
C PRO A 86 -10.52 -2.86 4.81
N VAL A 87 -11.77 -2.40 4.88
CA VAL A 87 -12.91 -3.05 4.22
C VAL A 87 -12.86 -2.92 2.69
N ALA A 88 -12.30 -1.82 2.17
CA ALA A 88 -12.21 -1.54 0.74
C ALA A 88 -10.86 -1.93 0.11
N SER A 89 -9.92 -2.44 0.91
CA SER A 89 -8.55 -2.70 0.50
C SER A 89 -8.39 -3.62 -0.73
N LEU A 90 -9.28 -4.61 -0.91
CA LEU A 90 -9.28 -5.43 -2.13
C LEU A 90 -9.63 -4.59 -3.36
N LEU A 91 -10.68 -3.77 -3.29
CA LEU A 91 -11.06 -2.89 -4.39
C LEU A 91 -9.92 -1.92 -4.72
N GLY A 92 -9.28 -1.36 -3.68
CA GLY A 92 -8.07 -0.55 -3.83
C GLY A 92 -6.96 -1.27 -4.59
N ALA A 93 -6.66 -2.53 -4.26
CA ALA A 93 -5.66 -3.33 -4.96
C ALA A 93 -6.06 -3.64 -6.41
N VAL A 94 -7.33 -3.96 -6.67
CA VAL A 94 -7.86 -4.21 -8.01
C VAL A 94 -7.76 -2.97 -8.89
N VAL A 95 -8.07 -1.78 -8.37
CA VAL A 95 -7.90 -0.51 -9.11
C VAL A 95 -6.43 -0.14 -9.26
N ALA A 96 -5.61 -0.35 -8.22
CA ALA A 96 -4.19 -0.03 -8.26
C ALA A 96 -3.41 -0.90 -9.25
N PHE A 97 -3.76 -2.17 -9.41
CA PHE A 97 -3.01 -3.11 -10.27
C PHE A 97 -2.82 -2.61 -11.72
N PRO A 98 -3.87 -2.30 -12.49
CA PRO A 98 -3.70 -1.82 -13.86
C PRO A 98 -2.96 -0.47 -13.93
N ILE A 99 -3.14 0.39 -12.91
CA ILE A 99 -2.43 1.68 -12.82
C ILE A 99 -0.93 1.44 -12.63
N VAL A 100 -0.53 0.60 -11.67
CA VAL A 100 0.88 0.30 -11.40
C VAL A 100 1.51 -0.44 -12.58
N LEU A 101 0.80 -1.39 -13.19
CA LEU A 101 1.28 -2.11 -14.37
C LEU A 101 1.56 -1.13 -15.51
N ASN A 102 0.64 -0.21 -15.79
CA ASN A 102 0.81 0.81 -16.81
C ASN A 102 2.01 1.73 -16.49
N ILE A 103 2.13 2.20 -15.24
CA ILE A 103 3.27 3.00 -14.78
C ILE A 103 4.59 2.25 -14.99
N PHE A 104 4.67 0.98 -14.59
CA PHE A 104 5.87 0.17 -14.76
C PHE A 104 6.27 0.06 -16.23
N VAL A 105 5.32 -0.34 -17.08
CA VAL A 105 5.54 -0.49 -18.53
C VAL A 105 6.02 0.82 -19.15
N ILE A 106 5.38 1.95 -18.84
CA ILE A 106 5.79 3.26 -19.34
C ILE A 106 7.21 3.59 -18.91
N THR A 107 7.55 3.42 -17.62
CA THR A 107 8.88 3.78 -17.11
C THR A 107 10.02 3.00 -17.77
N VAL A 108 9.76 1.73 -18.13
CA VAL A 108 10.68 0.91 -18.93
C VAL A 108 10.72 1.41 -20.38
N ALA A 109 9.56 1.59 -21.01
CA ALA A 109 9.44 1.94 -22.43
C ALA A 109 10.08 3.29 -22.79
N VAL A 110 9.90 4.32 -21.96
CA VAL A 110 10.49 5.65 -22.21
C VAL A 110 11.94 5.77 -21.72
N GLY A 111 12.47 4.71 -21.09
CA GLY A 111 13.83 4.69 -20.55
C GLY A 111 14.04 5.60 -19.34
N PHE A 112 13.05 5.70 -18.44
CA PHE A 112 13.11 6.56 -17.27
C PHE A 112 14.08 5.99 -16.22
N ARG A 113 15.38 6.26 -16.37
CA ARG A 113 16.46 5.68 -15.55
C ARG A 113 16.19 5.83 -14.05
N GLY A 114 16.39 4.76 -13.30
CA GLY A 114 16.16 4.72 -11.85
C GLY A 114 14.71 4.43 -11.44
N THR A 115 13.72 4.92 -12.19
CA THR A 115 12.30 4.78 -11.82
C THR A 115 11.77 3.34 -11.85
N PRO A 116 12.16 2.46 -12.80
CA PRO A 116 11.79 1.04 -12.78
C PRO A 116 12.16 0.29 -11.50
N PHE A 117 13.22 0.71 -10.79
CA PHE A 117 13.59 0.13 -9.50
C PHE A 117 12.62 0.48 -8.38
N VAL A 118 11.74 1.47 -8.59
CA VAL A 118 10.66 1.83 -7.67
C VAL A 118 9.33 1.22 -8.16
N THR A 119 9.02 1.36 -9.45
CA THR A 119 7.73 0.92 -10.01
C THR A 119 7.63 -0.59 -10.14
N GLY A 120 8.75 -1.30 -10.29
CA GLY A 120 8.81 -2.76 -10.26
C GLY A 120 8.39 -3.35 -8.91
N PRO A 121 9.01 -2.94 -7.78
CA PRO A 121 8.56 -3.31 -6.44
C PRO A 121 7.11 -2.92 -6.16
N MET A 122 6.63 -1.77 -6.66
CA MET A 122 5.21 -1.43 -6.56
C MET A 122 4.32 -2.46 -7.26
N LEU A 123 4.71 -2.92 -8.46
CA LEU A 123 3.97 -3.94 -9.21
C LEU A 123 3.94 -5.28 -8.47
N LEU A 124 5.07 -5.68 -7.89
CA LEU A 124 5.16 -6.86 -7.03
C LEU A 124 4.28 -6.71 -5.78
N ALA A 125 4.28 -5.55 -5.14
CA ALA A 125 3.49 -5.28 -3.95
C ALA A 125 1.99 -5.37 -4.22
N VAL A 126 1.49 -4.75 -5.29
CA VAL A 126 0.05 -4.81 -5.62
C VAL A 126 -0.36 -6.21 -6.09
N THR A 127 0.51 -6.92 -6.82
CA THR A 127 0.28 -8.33 -7.19
C THR A 127 0.20 -9.21 -5.95
N PHE A 128 1.12 -9.02 -5.00
CA PHE A 128 1.09 -9.68 -3.71
C PHE A 128 -0.21 -9.39 -2.95
N LEU A 129 -0.71 -8.15 -2.95
CA LEU A 129 -1.97 -7.80 -2.30
C LEU A 129 -3.17 -8.53 -2.92
N LEU A 130 -3.22 -8.67 -4.25
CA LEU A 130 -4.26 -9.45 -4.92
C LEU A 130 -4.22 -10.93 -4.51
N CYS A 131 -3.01 -11.51 -4.43
CA CYS A 131 -2.82 -12.87 -3.93
C CYS A 131 -3.14 -13.01 -2.42
N TRP A 132 -2.89 -11.95 -1.65
CA TRP A 132 -3.13 -11.90 -0.20
C TRP A 132 -4.62 -11.84 0.14
N ASP A 133 -5.43 -11.23 -0.72
CA ASP A 133 -6.89 -11.15 -0.60
C ASP A 133 -7.60 -12.14 -1.56
N TRP A 134 -6.92 -13.23 -1.94
CA TRP A 134 -7.43 -14.28 -2.83
C TRP A 134 -8.75 -14.88 -2.34
N ASP A 135 -8.92 -15.03 -1.03
CA ASP A 135 -10.16 -15.50 -0.39
C ASP A 135 -11.38 -14.63 -0.71
N ARG A 136 -11.15 -13.33 -0.92
CA ARG A 136 -12.17 -12.34 -1.28
C ARG A 136 -12.28 -12.13 -2.79
N LEU A 137 -11.17 -12.30 -3.52
CA LEU A 137 -11.11 -12.11 -4.98
C LEU A 137 -11.69 -13.31 -5.74
N LYS A 138 -11.41 -14.54 -5.29
CA LYS A 138 -11.82 -15.78 -5.94
C LYS A 138 -13.33 -15.87 -6.18
N PRO A 139 -14.23 -15.58 -5.20
CA PRO A 139 -15.68 -15.64 -5.42
C PRO A 139 -16.23 -14.55 -6.36
N ILE A 140 -15.43 -13.52 -6.68
CA ILE A 140 -15.81 -12.47 -7.65
C ILE A 140 -15.46 -12.92 -9.07
N LEU A 141 -14.38 -13.67 -9.23
CA LEU A 141 -13.88 -14.16 -10.52
C LEU A 141 -14.45 -15.53 -10.92
N PHE A 142 -14.84 -16.34 -9.93
CA PHE A 142 -15.33 -17.71 -10.11
C PHE A 142 -16.64 -17.90 -9.35
N GLU A 143 -17.39 -18.95 -9.70
CA GLU A 143 -18.69 -19.24 -9.11
C GLU A 143 -18.67 -19.22 -7.56
N PRO A 144 -19.72 -18.69 -6.91
CA PRO A 144 -19.76 -18.59 -5.45
C PRO A 144 -19.80 -19.97 -4.79
N ARG A 145 -18.65 -20.52 -4.42
CA ARG A 145 -18.57 -21.67 -3.51
C ARG A 145 -18.58 -21.20 -2.06
N ALA A 146 -19.04 -22.10 -1.17
CA ALA A 146 -19.02 -21.88 0.28
C ALA A 146 -17.63 -21.37 0.71
N ARG A 147 -17.59 -20.20 1.36
CA ARG A 147 -16.35 -19.61 1.83
C ARG A 147 -15.73 -20.56 2.86
N PRO A 148 -14.49 -21.03 2.65
CA PRO A 148 -13.77 -21.70 3.72
C PRO A 148 -13.71 -20.74 4.92
N ALA A 149 -14.11 -21.21 6.10
CA ALA A 149 -13.97 -20.42 7.32
C ALA A 149 -12.47 -20.18 7.58
N LEU A 150 -11.96 -19.02 7.16
CA LEU A 150 -10.61 -18.63 7.49
C LEU A 150 -10.55 -18.31 8.97
N SER A 151 -9.56 -18.88 9.66
CA SER A 151 -9.31 -18.57 11.07
C SER A 151 -9.12 -17.06 11.23
N PRO A 152 -9.91 -16.39 12.09
CA PRO A 152 -9.72 -14.98 12.37
C PRO A 152 -8.29 -14.72 12.81
N TYR A 153 -7.66 -13.73 12.21
CA TYR A 153 -6.35 -13.29 12.69
C TYR A 153 -6.45 -12.87 14.15
N PRO A 154 -5.43 -13.18 14.98
CA PRO A 154 -5.32 -12.51 16.26
C PRO A 154 -5.27 -11.00 16.01
N PRO A 155 -6.01 -10.18 16.77
CA PRO A 155 -6.01 -8.74 16.60
C PRO A 155 -4.58 -8.20 16.76
N LEU A 156 -4.20 -7.25 15.90
CA LEU A 156 -2.91 -6.58 16.05
C LEU A 156 -2.89 -5.80 17.37
N PRO A 157 -1.75 -5.72 18.07
CA PRO A 157 -1.61 -4.86 19.24
C PRO A 157 -2.05 -3.43 18.90
N THR A 158 -2.79 -2.79 19.79
CA THR A 158 -3.26 -1.41 19.60
C THR A 158 -2.10 -0.45 19.33
N VAL A 159 -0.96 -0.67 19.98
CA VAL A 159 0.28 0.08 19.78
C VAL A 159 0.80 -0.05 18.34
N GLU A 160 0.78 -1.26 17.78
CA GLU A 160 1.19 -1.51 16.38
C GLU A 160 0.27 -0.77 15.40
N ARG A 161 -1.05 -0.81 15.65
CA ARG A 161 -2.05 -0.10 14.83
C ARG A 161 -1.88 1.41 14.89
N ALA A 162 -1.66 1.96 16.09
CA ALA A 162 -1.41 3.38 16.29
C ALA A 162 -0.14 3.82 15.56
N GLY A 163 0.92 3.00 15.62
CA GLY A 163 2.15 3.22 14.86
C GLY A 163 1.91 3.29 13.35
N TYR A 164 1.18 2.34 12.77
CA TYR A 164 0.85 2.39 11.34
C TYR A 164 0.02 3.61 10.96
N ALA A 165 -0.97 3.98 11.76
CA ALA A 165 -1.81 5.15 11.49
C ALA A 165 -1.01 6.45 11.56
N LEU A 166 -0.24 6.64 12.64
CA LEU A 166 0.61 7.81 12.83
C LEU A 166 1.66 7.91 11.73
N GLY A 167 2.32 6.79 11.38
CA GLY A 167 3.32 6.75 10.33
C GLY A 167 2.74 7.07 8.95
N THR A 168 1.51 6.61 8.67
CA THR A 168 0.80 6.96 7.43
C THR A 168 0.52 8.45 7.35
N LEU A 169 -0.02 9.05 8.43
CA LEU A 169 -0.32 10.49 8.48
C LEU A 169 0.95 11.34 8.36
N ALA A 170 2.01 10.98 9.08
CA ALA A 170 3.31 11.66 9.02
C ALA A 170 3.94 11.56 7.63
N GLY A 171 3.89 10.37 7.01
CA GLY A 171 4.38 10.15 5.65
C GLY A 171 3.62 10.96 4.61
N LEU A 172 2.27 10.98 4.70
CA LEU A 172 1.45 11.82 3.82
C LEU A 172 1.76 13.30 3.99
N GLY A 173 1.91 13.78 5.24
CA GLY A 173 2.27 15.16 5.52
C GLY A 173 3.64 15.56 4.95
N LEU A 174 4.65 14.69 5.07
CA LEU A 174 5.99 14.94 4.52
C LEU A 174 5.97 14.99 2.99
N LEU A 175 5.27 14.04 2.35
CA LEU A 175 5.18 13.99 0.89
C LEU A 175 4.30 15.11 0.32
N TRP A 176 3.28 15.53 1.07
CA TRP A 176 2.50 16.71 0.75
C TRP A 176 3.40 17.95 0.73
N ARG A 177 4.20 18.15 1.78
CA ARG A 177 5.15 19.27 1.89
C ARG A 177 6.20 19.30 0.79
N ALA A 178 6.68 18.11 0.38
CA ALA A 178 7.63 17.99 -0.71
C ALA A 178 7.06 18.52 -2.04
N ARG A 179 5.74 18.63 -2.14
CA ARG A 179 5.04 19.07 -3.33
C ARG A 179 4.44 20.46 -3.22
N PHE A 180 4.00 20.85 -2.02
CA PHE A 180 3.40 22.14 -1.72
C PHE A 180 4.18 22.81 -0.59
N PRO A 181 4.78 23.98 -0.81
CA PRO A 181 5.63 24.60 0.19
C PRO A 181 4.84 25.14 1.40
N GLU A 182 5.01 24.50 2.57
CA GLU A 182 4.50 24.92 3.89
C GLU A 182 5.63 25.36 4.84
N ALA A 183 5.30 25.72 6.09
CA ALA A 183 6.28 26.06 7.13
C ALA A 183 7.30 24.93 7.40
N ALA A 184 8.56 25.30 7.63
CA ALA A 184 9.64 24.35 7.94
C ALA A 184 9.38 23.51 9.20
N LEU A 185 8.59 24.04 10.15
CA LEU A 185 8.13 23.34 11.35
C LEU A 185 7.40 22.02 11.02
N VAL A 186 6.64 21.98 9.91
CA VAL A 186 5.86 20.80 9.50
C VAL A 186 6.77 19.61 9.22
N ILE A 187 7.98 19.85 8.68
CA ILE A 187 8.96 18.78 8.41
C ILE A 187 9.39 18.13 9.71
N TRP A 188 9.79 18.94 10.69
CA TRP A 188 10.24 18.44 11.99
C TRP A 188 9.14 17.71 12.76
N LEU A 189 7.91 18.21 12.70
CA LEU A 189 6.75 17.53 13.29
C LEU A 189 6.46 16.19 12.62
N CYS A 190 6.50 16.12 11.28
CA CYS A 190 6.30 14.86 10.55
C CYS A 190 7.43 13.86 10.82
N LEU A 191 8.68 14.31 10.87
CA LEU A 191 9.81 13.44 11.19
C LEU A 191 9.74 12.92 12.63
N GLY A 192 9.42 13.78 13.60
CA GLY A 192 9.20 13.39 14.98
C GLY A 192 8.06 12.39 15.12
N ALA A 193 6.91 12.66 14.52
CA ALA A 193 5.77 11.74 14.48
C ALA A 193 6.10 10.41 13.79
N GLY A 194 6.88 10.43 12.71
CA GLY A 194 7.37 9.25 12.02
C GLY A 194 8.32 8.40 12.88
N ALA A 195 9.23 9.03 13.62
CA ALA A 195 10.11 8.34 14.57
C ALA A 195 9.31 7.67 15.68
N VAL A 196 8.33 8.38 16.26
CA VAL A 196 7.40 7.82 17.25
C VAL A 196 6.62 6.64 16.65
N ALA A 197 6.12 6.76 15.43
CA ALA A 197 5.41 5.69 14.73
C ALA A 197 6.26 4.43 14.58
N VAL A 198 7.54 4.56 14.21
CA VAL A 198 8.47 3.43 14.13
C VAL A 198 8.63 2.76 15.49
N LEU A 199 8.84 3.52 16.56
CA LEU A 199 8.96 2.98 17.92
C LEU A 199 7.67 2.23 18.35
N LEU A 200 6.49 2.75 18.01
CA LEU A 200 5.21 2.10 18.29
C LEU A 200 5.05 0.78 17.51
N VAL A 201 5.48 0.72 16.25
CA VAL A 201 5.46 -0.53 15.47
C VAL A 201 6.43 -1.56 16.05
N LEU A 202 7.67 -1.15 16.36
CA LEU A 202 8.69 -2.04 16.92
C LEU A 202 8.27 -2.60 18.29
N THR A 203 7.71 -1.76 19.16
CA THR A 203 7.18 -2.21 20.46
C THR A 203 6.01 -3.19 20.27
N GLY A 204 5.12 -2.95 19.31
CA GLY A 204 4.07 -3.88 18.93
C GLY A 204 4.62 -5.23 18.45
N TRP A 205 5.70 -5.24 17.67
CA TRP A 205 6.37 -6.46 17.22
C TRP A 205 6.99 -7.24 18.39
N ILE A 206 7.66 -6.54 19.31
CA ILE A 206 8.23 -7.15 20.52
C ILE A 206 7.13 -7.76 21.39
N GLN A 207 6.01 -7.05 21.59
CA GLN A 207 4.86 -7.57 22.34
C GLN A 207 4.28 -8.83 21.69
N ALA A 208 4.15 -8.84 20.36
CA ALA A 208 3.67 -10.00 19.62
C ALA A 208 4.63 -11.19 19.75
N ALA A 209 5.94 -10.97 19.66
CA ALA A 209 6.96 -12.01 19.81
C ALA A 209 6.98 -12.61 21.23
N ARG A 210 6.80 -11.78 22.27
CA ARG A 210 6.72 -12.26 23.66
C ARG A 210 5.50 -13.17 23.88
N ARG A 211 4.35 -12.83 23.31
CA ARG A 211 3.11 -13.64 23.40
C ARG A 211 3.22 -15.01 22.73
N SER A 212 4.08 -15.16 21.72
CA SER A 212 4.32 -16.47 21.09
C SER A 212 5.26 -17.39 21.88
N VAL A 213 6.00 -16.87 22.86
CA VAL A 213 6.99 -17.63 23.64
C VAL A 213 6.43 -18.12 24.97
N THR A 214 5.46 -17.43 25.57
CA THR A 214 4.83 -17.85 26.83
C THR A 214 3.73 -18.88 26.56
N PRO A 215 3.87 -20.15 26.96
CA PRO A 215 2.77 -21.13 26.84
C PRO A 215 1.63 -20.72 27.77
N ALA A 216 0.39 -20.96 27.35
CA ALA A 216 -0.75 -20.85 28.24
C ALA A 216 -0.55 -21.83 29.42
N VAL A 217 -0.63 -21.32 30.65
CA VAL A 217 -0.75 -22.17 31.84
C VAL A 217 -2.07 -22.94 31.70
N PRO A 218 -2.08 -24.27 31.74
CA PRO A 218 -3.34 -25.03 31.68
C PRO A 218 -4.23 -24.60 32.85
N GLU A 219 -5.50 -24.30 32.58
CA GLU A 219 -6.48 -24.11 33.65
C GLU A 219 -6.49 -25.37 34.54
N PRO A 220 -6.47 -25.22 35.88
CA PRO A 220 -6.58 -26.37 36.77
C PRO A 220 -7.91 -27.08 36.49
N PRO A 221 -7.93 -28.43 36.52
CA PRO A 221 -9.17 -29.17 36.34
C PRO A 221 -10.20 -28.68 37.36
N THR A 222 -11.35 -28.25 36.87
CA THR A 222 -12.53 -28.03 37.69
C THR A 222 -12.90 -29.37 38.30
N GLY A 223 -12.67 -29.50 39.61
CA GLY A 223 -12.98 -30.67 40.41
C GLY A 223 -14.47 -30.93 40.53
#